data_AF-A0AAV0TA61-F1
#
_entry.id   AF-A0AAV0TA61-F1
#
_cell.length_a   1.000
_cell.length_b   1.000
_cell.length_c   1.000
_cell.angle_alpha   90.00
_cell.angle_beta   90.00
_cell.angle_gamma   90.00
#
_symmetry.space_group_name_H-M   'P 1'
#
loop_
_entity.id
_entity.type
_entity.pdbx_description
1 polymer ?
#
loop_
_entity_poly.entity_id
_entity_poly.type
_entity_poly.pdbx_seq_one_letter_code
_entity_poly.pdbx_strand_id
1 'polypeptide(L)'
;MQTLNCELQPTQQSQDGGIDHQGLWTLPDMTVDVVTQCKNGGKPVGVQYVREFHGVLKSCFPPATVGLFASASGFSLYAQRFLLRMTHPAVLCTVDTERCRLTSFQLNDRAQTLLPKLTVGSLFTRQEHALVLTYGNRILG
;
A
#
# COMPACT_ATOMS: atom_id res chain seq x y z
N MET A 1 4.50 14.08 -9.76
CA MET A 1 4.15 12.90 -8.96
C MET A 1 3.78 13.42 -7.58
N GLN A 2 2.57 13.16 -7.08
CA GLN A 2 2.25 13.54 -5.69
C GLN A 2 3.12 12.69 -4.76
N THR A 3 3.94 13.35 -3.97
CA THR A 3 4.78 12.68 -2.99
C THR A 3 3.92 12.40 -1.76
N LEU A 4 3.59 11.14 -1.50
CA LEU A 4 2.78 10.75 -0.33
C LEU A 4 3.54 10.89 1.01
N ASN A 5 4.63 11.65 1.06
CA ASN A 5 5.59 11.71 2.17
C ASN A 5 6.12 10.34 2.59
N CYS A 6 6.28 9.44 1.61
CA CYS A 6 6.82 8.10 1.82
C CYS A 6 8.21 8.03 1.17
N GLU A 7 9.23 7.91 2.00
CA GLU A 7 10.63 7.79 1.58
C GLU A 7 10.99 6.31 1.55
N LEU A 8 11.15 5.77 0.34
CA LEU A 8 11.41 4.36 0.09
C LEU A 8 12.80 4.17 -0.51
N GLN A 9 13.52 3.18 -0.01
CA GLN A 9 14.80 2.73 -0.55
C GLN A 9 14.64 1.32 -1.11
N PRO A 10 15.14 1.04 -2.33
CA PRO A 10 15.09 -0.29 -2.90
C PRO A 10 15.91 -1.27 -2.06
N THR A 11 15.38 -2.47 -1.87
CA THR A 11 16.12 -3.56 -1.25
C THR A 11 17.14 -4.12 -2.24
N GLN A 12 18.43 -4.09 -1.89
CA GLN A 12 19.50 -4.58 -2.77
C GLN A 12 19.73 -6.10 -2.67
N GLN A 13 18.93 -6.83 -1.88
CA GLN A 13 19.22 -8.23 -1.56
C GLN A 13 18.29 -9.20 -2.28
N SER A 14 18.90 -10.07 -3.08
CA SER A 14 18.29 -11.27 -3.66
C SER A 14 18.04 -12.32 -2.57
N GLN A 15 17.18 -12.03 -1.59
CA GLN A 15 16.75 -12.96 -0.55
C GLN A 15 15.57 -12.47 0.31
N ASP A 16 15.05 -11.25 0.09
CA ASP A 16 14.05 -10.61 0.96
C ASP A 16 12.61 -11.15 0.80
N GLY A 17 12.44 -12.36 0.26
CA GLY A 17 11.14 -12.99 0.11
C GLY A 17 10.16 -12.26 -0.82
N GLY A 18 10.66 -11.34 -1.66
CA GLY A 18 9.85 -10.55 -2.60
C GLY A 18 9.50 -9.14 -2.12
N ILE A 19 10.18 -8.59 -1.11
CA ILE A 19 10.13 -7.16 -0.79
C ILE A 19 10.99 -6.38 -1.79
N ASP A 20 10.42 -5.31 -2.37
CA ASP A 20 11.10 -4.47 -3.35
C ASP A 20 11.66 -3.18 -2.74
N HIS A 21 10.99 -2.63 -1.72
CA HIS A 21 11.46 -1.42 -1.03
C HIS A 21 11.11 -1.45 0.46
N GLN A 22 11.89 -0.71 1.24
CA GLN A 22 11.63 -0.43 2.65
C GLN A 22 11.88 1.05 2.94
N GLY A 23 11.24 1.60 3.96
CA GLY A 23 11.48 2.96 4.37
C GLY A 23 10.46 3.49 5.36
N LEU A 24 10.29 4.81 5.35
CA LEU A 24 9.49 5.52 6.34
C LEU A 24 8.35 6.28 5.65
N TRP A 25 7.16 6.18 6.22
CA TRP A 25 6.03 7.02 5.85
C TRP A 25 5.79 8.06 6.92
N THR A 26 6.17 9.30 6.60
CA THR A 26 6.06 10.45 7.49
C THR A 26 4.69 11.09 7.32
N LEU A 27 3.86 10.91 8.34
CA LEU A 27 2.53 11.47 8.46
C LEU A 27 2.59 12.74 9.34
N PRO A 28 1.57 13.61 9.32
CA PRO A 28 1.60 14.88 10.06
C PRO A 28 1.92 14.80 11.56
N ASP A 29 1.62 13.68 12.22
CA ASP A 29 1.79 13.49 13.67
C ASP A 29 2.55 12.21 14.05
N MET A 30 2.99 11.41 13.08
CA MET A 30 3.73 10.17 13.33
C MET A 30 4.56 9.74 12.12
N THR A 31 5.51 8.85 12.36
CA THR A 31 6.25 8.16 11.31
C THR A 31 6.07 6.66 11.51
N VAL A 32 5.81 5.92 10.42
CA VAL A 32 5.67 4.46 10.45
C VAL A 32 6.64 3.82 9.48
N ASP A 33 7.17 2.65 9.85
CA ASP A 33 7.93 1.81 8.94
C ASP A 33 7.01 1.25 7.86
N VAL A 34 7.45 1.31 6.62
CA VAL A 34 6.72 0.79 5.46
C VAL A 34 7.62 -0.14 4.68
N VAL A 35 7.05 -1.28 4.27
CA VAL A 35 7.69 -2.21 3.35
C VAL A 35 6.76 -2.47 2.18
N THR A 36 7.33 -2.57 0.99
CA THR A 36 6.55 -2.64 -0.24
C THR A 36 6.89 -3.86 -1.07
N GLN A 37 5.87 -4.38 -1.74
CA GLN A 37 6.02 -5.32 -2.84
C GLN A 37 5.21 -4.80 -4.02
N CYS A 38 5.81 -4.83 -5.21
CA CYS A 38 5.29 -4.30 -6.45
C CYS A 38 5.10 -5.44 -7.44
N LYS A 39 3.96 -5.46 -8.12
CA LYS A 39 3.71 -6.42 -9.21
C LYS A 39 3.11 -5.73 -10.42
N ASN A 40 3.93 -5.65 -11.47
CA ASN A 40 3.50 -5.21 -12.79
C ASN A 40 3.18 -6.43 -13.65
N GLY A 41 1.90 -6.63 -13.97
CA GLY A 41 1.46 -7.75 -14.82
C GLY A 41 0.10 -7.46 -15.42
N GLY A 42 -0.23 -8.11 -16.54
CA GLY A 42 -1.47 -7.85 -17.28
C GLY A 42 -2.76 -8.42 -16.67
N LYS A 43 -2.68 -9.15 -15.56
CA LYS A 43 -3.83 -9.76 -14.87
C LYS A 43 -3.83 -9.38 -13.39
N PRO A 44 -5.02 -9.23 -12.77
CA PRO A 44 -5.13 -8.92 -11.34
C PRO A 44 -4.33 -9.90 -10.47
N VAL A 45 -3.71 -9.38 -9.43
CA VAL A 45 -2.88 -10.16 -8.50
C VAL A 45 -3.74 -11.20 -7.77
N GLY A 46 -3.30 -12.45 -7.87
CA GLY A 46 -3.92 -13.59 -7.19
C GLY A 46 -3.62 -13.62 -5.69
N VAL A 47 -4.51 -14.26 -4.92
CA VAL A 47 -4.40 -14.39 -3.45
C VAL A 47 -3.09 -15.05 -2.98
N GLN A 48 -2.50 -15.91 -3.81
CA GLN A 48 -1.22 -16.57 -3.49
C GLN A 48 -0.12 -15.55 -3.18
N TYR A 49 0.05 -14.53 -4.03
CA TYR A 49 1.09 -13.51 -3.82
C TYR A 49 0.85 -12.69 -2.54
N VAL A 50 -0.41 -12.36 -2.24
CA VAL A 50 -0.75 -11.63 -1.01
C VAL A 50 -0.52 -12.50 0.24
N ARG A 51 -0.69 -13.83 0.14
CA ARG A 51 -0.36 -14.77 1.23
C ARG A 51 1.14 -14.87 1.47
N GLU A 52 1.92 -14.96 0.39
CA GLU A 52 3.38 -14.97 0.46
C GLU A 52 3.89 -13.68 1.11
N PHE A 53 3.41 -12.52 0.64
CA PHE A 53 3.70 -11.21 1.24
C PHE A 53 3.35 -11.16 2.74
N HIS A 54 2.15 -11.60 3.12
CA HIS A 54 1.74 -11.66 4.52
C HIS A 54 2.64 -12.55 5.37
N GLY A 55 3.11 -13.68 4.82
CA GLY A 55 4.06 -14.57 5.49
C GLY A 55 5.38 -13.88 5.80
N VAL A 56 5.90 -13.12 4.83
CA VAL A 56 7.11 -12.30 5.00
C VAL A 56 6.89 -11.21 6.05
N LEU A 57 5.78 -10.45 5.97
CA LEU A 57 5.45 -9.42 6.98
C LEU A 57 5.46 -9.97 8.41
N LYS A 58 4.86 -11.13 8.63
CA LYS A 58 4.78 -11.75 9.97
C LYS A 58 6.12 -12.28 10.47
N SER A 59 7.01 -12.69 9.57
CA SER A 59 8.23 -13.41 9.93
C SER A 59 9.44 -12.48 10.04
N CYS A 60 9.46 -11.41 9.24
CA CYS A 60 10.65 -10.57 9.06
C CYS A 60 10.48 -9.16 9.62
N PHE A 61 9.25 -8.70 9.87
CA PHE A 61 8.98 -7.31 10.21
C PHE A 61 8.23 -7.14 11.53
N PRO A 62 8.49 -6.05 12.28
CA PRO A 62 7.75 -5.72 13.49
C PRO A 62 6.23 -5.62 13.24
N PRO A 63 5.38 -5.94 14.23
CA PRO A 63 3.92 -5.90 14.06
C PRO A 63 3.32 -4.53 13.72
N ALA A 64 4.07 -3.44 13.91
CA ALA A 64 3.66 -2.07 13.61
C ALA A 64 4.09 -1.60 12.21
N THR A 65 4.87 -2.39 11.47
CA THR A 65 5.27 -2.07 10.10
C THR A 65 4.06 -2.20 9.17
N VAL A 66 3.89 -1.25 8.26
CA VAL A 66 2.82 -1.28 7.26
C VAL A 66 3.33 -1.96 6.00
N GLY A 67 2.71 -3.08 5.63
CA GLY A 67 2.96 -3.71 4.34
C GLY A 67 2.11 -3.10 3.23
N LEU A 68 2.73 -2.60 2.16
CA LEU A 68 2.03 -2.04 1.00
C LEU A 68 2.29 -2.90 -0.24
N PHE A 69 1.25 -3.52 -0.77
CA PHE A 69 1.31 -4.26 -2.02
C PHE A 69 0.77 -3.39 -3.16
N ALA A 70 1.64 -2.98 -4.07
CA ALA A 70 1.30 -2.21 -5.26
C ALA A 70 1.11 -3.10 -6.49
N SER A 71 0.07 -2.84 -7.28
CA SER A 71 -0.15 -3.50 -8.57
C SER A 71 -0.55 -2.53 -9.68
N ALA A 72 -0.12 -2.81 -10.91
CA ALA A 72 -0.57 -2.09 -12.10
C ALA A 72 -1.95 -2.55 -12.60
N SER A 73 -2.40 -3.77 -12.25
CA SER A 73 -3.63 -4.39 -12.76
C SER A 73 -4.64 -4.74 -11.67
N GLY A 74 -4.40 -4.29 -10.45
CA GLY A 74 -5.28 -4.48 -9.31
C GLY A 74 -5.25 -5.89 -8.74
N PHE A 75 -6.29 -6.25 -7.99
CA PHE A 75 -6.30 -7.46 -7.17
C PHE A 75 -7.56 -8.28 -7.40
N SER A 76 -7.41 -9.60 -7.43
CA SER A 76 -8.54 -10.52 -7.45
C SER A 76 -9.43 -10.36 -6.21
N LEU A 77 -10.72 -10.71 -6.32
CA LEU A 77 -11.66 -10.69 -5.19
C LEU A 77 -11.13 -11.51 -3.98
N TYR A 78 -10.47 -12.64 -4.26
CA TYR A 78 -9.88 -13.48 -3.20
C TYR A 78 -8.69 -12.81 -2.51
N ALA A 79 -7.88 -12.04 -3.23
CA ALA A 79 -6.79 -11.25 -2.66
C ALA A 79 -7.32 -10.14 -1.75
N GLN A 80 -8.34 -9.38 -2.22
CA GLN A 80 -8.99 -8.34 -1.42
C GLN A 80 -9.66 -8.91 -0.15
N ARG A 81 -10.36 -10.05 -0.26
CA ARG A 81 -10.94 -10.73 0.91
C ARG A 81 -9.88 -11.24 1.88
N PHE A 82 -8.72 -11.66 1.36
CA PHE A 82 -7.63 -12.11 2.21
C PHE A 82 -6.97 -10.94 2.96
N LEU A 83 -6.82 -9.77 2.32
CA LEU A 83 -6.34 -8.54 2.96
C LEU A 83 -7.11 -8.25 4.26
N LEU A 84 -8.45 -8.29 4.20
CA LEU A 84 -9.33 -8.04 5.35
C LEU A 84 -9.12 -9.03 6.51
N ARG A 85 -8.52 -10.20 6.24
CA ARG A 85 -8.23 -11.24 7.24
C ARG A 85 -6.77 -11.24 7.71
N MET A 86 -5.91 -10.42 7.12
CA MET A 86 -4.50 -10.33 7.52
C MET A 86 -4.40 -9.78 8.95
N THR A 87 -3.47 -10.35 9.72
CA THR A 87 -3.24 -9.96 11.12
C THR A 87 -2.15 -8.90 11.26
N HIS A 88 -1.45 -8.59 10.17
CA HIS A 88 -0.44 -7.54 10.08
C HIS A 88 -1.04 -6.31 9.39
N PRO A 89 -0.68 -5.06 9.76
CA PRO A 89 -1.10 -3.85 9.05
C PRO A 89 -0.72 -3.93 7.58
N ALA A 90 -1.71 -3.86 6.69
CA ALA A 90 -1.46 -3.97 5.26
C ALA A 90 -2.40 -3.12 4.40
N VAL A 91 -1.87 -2.77 3.23
CA VAL A 91 -2.51 -1.99 2.18
C VAL A 91 -2.37 -2.72 0.86
N LEU A 92 -3.47 -2.79 0.09
CA LEU A 92 -3.42 -3.07 -1.33
C LEU A 92 -3.66 -1.76 -2.10
N CYS A 93 -2.75 -1.40 -3.00
CA CYS A 93 -2.94 -0.23 -3.85
C CYS A 93 -2.77 -0.57 -5.33
N THR A 94 -3.61 0.05 -6.15
CA THR A 94 -3.52 -0.06 -7.61
C THR A 94 -3.05 1.27 -8.17
N VAL A 95 -2.00 1.22 -8.99
CA VAL A 95 -1.39 2.39 -9.60
C VAL A 95 -1.54 2.26 -11.11
N ASP A 96 -2.16 3.26 -11.72
CA ASP A 96 -2.12 3.45 -13.17
C ASP A 96 -0.76 4.05 -13.51
N THR A 97 0.13 3.22 -14.08
CA THR A 97 1.52 3.57 -14.37
C THR A 97 1.66 4.53 -15.54
N GLU A 98 0.69 4.58 -16.45
CA GLU A 98 0.72 5.51 -17.59
C GLU A 98 0.38 6.92 -17.15
N ARG A 99 -0.62 7.05 -16.26
CA ARG A 99 -1.07 8.34 -15.73
C ARG A 99 -0.46 8.70 -14.38
N CYS A 100 0.42 7.85 -13.85
CA CYS A 100 1.10 7.99 -12.56
C CYS A 100 0.12 8.33 -11.41
N ARG A 101 -1.01 7.62 -11.31
CA ARG A 101 -2.08 7.91 -10.34
C ARG A 101 -2.57 6.67 -9.60
N LEU A 102 -3.04 6.87 -8.37
CA LEU A 102 -3.75 5.84 -7.62
C LEU A 102 -5.16 5.64 -8.18
N THR A 103 -5.53 4.39 -8.41
CA THR A 103 -6.88 4.00 -8.86
C THR A 103 -7.60 3.13 -7.85
N SER A 104 -6.88 2.58 -6.88
CA SER A 104 -7.44 1.92 -5.70
C SER A 104 -6.46 2.00 -4.54
N PHE A 105 -6.98 2.15 -3.33
CA PHE A 105 -6.21 2.10 -2.10
C PHE A 105 -7.09 1.49 -1.01
N GLN A 106 -6.72 0.31 -0.52
CA GLN A 106 -7.51 -0.45 0.44
C GLN A 106 -6.66 -0.79 1.65
N LEU A 107 -7.12 -0.42 2.84
CA LEU A 107 -6.53 -0.79 4.12
C LEU A 107 -7.25 -2.00 4.70
N ASN A 108 -6.54 -2.81 5.49
CA ASN A 108 -7.19 -3.74 6.42
C ASN A 108 -7.44 -3.09 7.78
N ASP A 109 -8.20 -3.76 8.64
CA ASP A 109 -8.55 -3.26 9.98
C ASP A 109 -7.32 -2.92 10.83
N ARG A 110 -6.22 -3.68 10.67
CA ARG A 110 -4.96 -3.45 11.40
C ARG A 110 -4.26 -2.17 10.95
N ALA A 111 -4.19 -1.92 9.65
CA ALA A 111 -3.68 -0.67 9.11
C ALA A 111 -4.60 0.51 9.46
N GLN A 112 -5.92 0.33 9.43
CA GLN A 112 -6.85 1.39 9.83
C GLN A 112 -6.75 1.72 11.33
N THR A 113 -6.50 0.72 12.18
CA THR A 113 -6.27 0.94 13.62
C THR A 113 -4.97 1.69 13.87
N LEU A 114 -3.90 1.33 13.15
CA LEU A 114 -2.60 1.99 13.26
C LEU A 114 -2.62 3.40 12.68
N LEU A 115 -3.37 3.61 11.60
CA LEU A 115 -3.45 4.86 10.85
C LEU A 115 -4.90 5.39 10.83
N PRO A 116 -5.49 5.73 12.00
CA PRO A 116 -6.93 6.04 12.12
C PRO A 116 -7.34 7.30 11.36
N LYS A 117 -6.38 8.20 11.10
CA LYS A 117 -6.60 9.45 10.37
C LYS A 117 -6.37 9.32 8.87
N LEU A 118 -5.79 8.21 8.40
CA LEU A 118 -5.58 7.97 6.98
C LEU A 118 -6.90 7.55 6.35
N THR A 119 -7.38 8.33 5.37
CA THR A 119 -8.59 8.02 4.62
C THR A 119 -8.38 8.23 3.13
N VAL A 120 -9.16 7.51 2.34
CA VAL A 120 -9.15 7.62 0.87
C VAL A 120 -10.26 8.58 0.46
N GLY A 121 -9.87 9.67 -0.18
CA GLY A 121 -10.78 10.67 -0.71
C GLY A 121 -10.76 10.69 -2.24
N SER A 122 -11.64 11.50 -2.81
CA SER A 122 -11.73 11.75 -4.24
C SER A 122 -11.66 13.25 -4.50
N LEU A 123 -10.84 13.64 -5.48
CA LEU A 123 -10.84 14.98 -6.04
C LEU A 123 -11.43 14.93 -7.45
N PHE A 124 -12.28 15.91 -7.74
CA PHE A 124 -12.80 16.17 -9.07
C PHE A 124 -12.13 17.42 -9.61
N THR A 125 -11.24 17.24 -10.58
CA THR A 125 -10.55 18.34 -11.26
C THR A 125 -10.76 18.19 -12.76
N ARG A 126 -11.31 19.22 -13.40
CA ARG A 126 -11.47 19.31 -14.87
C ARG A 126 -12.10 18.05 -15.49
N GLN A 127 -13.19 17.55 -14.90
CA GLN A 127 -13.93 16.34 -15.33
C GLN A 127 -13.19 15.01 -15.12
N GLU A 128 -12.02 15.00 -14.49
CA GLU A 128 -11.33 13.76 -14.09
C GLU A 128 -11.50 13.49 -12.60
N HIS A 129 -11.75 12.22 -12.28
CA HIS A 129 -11.79 11.69 -10.92
C HIS A 129 -10.41 11.14 -10.54
N ALA A 130 -9.81 11.69 -9.49
CA ALA A 130 -8.55 11.23 -8.93
C ALA A 130 -8.75 10.78 -7.48
N LEU A 131 -8.23 9.61 -7.13
CA LEU A 131 -8.14 9.22 -5.73
C LEU A 131 -6.99 9.97 -5.07
N VAL A 132 -7.26 10.51 -3.88
CA VAL A 132 -6.27 11.13 -3.02
C VAL A 132 -6.25 10.46 -1.67
N LEU A 133 -5.10 10.49 -1.02
CA LEU A 133 -4.99 10.10 0.38
C LEU A 133 -5.08 11.35 1.23
N THR A 134 -5.86 11.30 2.30
CA THR A 134 -5.91 12.36 3.30
C THR A 134 -5.49 11.81 4.64
N TYR A 135 -4.87 12.65 5.45
CA TYR A 135 -4.54 12.35 6.83
C TYR A 135 -5.15 13.42 7.74
N GLY A 136 -6.24 13.07 8.41
CA GLY A 136 -7.09 14.03 9.11
C GLY A 136 -7.70 15.02 8.11
N ASN A 137 -7.37 16.30 8.25
CA ASN A 137 -7.92 17.37 7.40
C ASN A 137 -6.96 17.82 6.29
N ARG A 138 -5.91 17.05 6.01
CA ARG A 138 -4.87 17.40 5.02
C ARG A 138 -4.80 16.34 3.93
N ILE A 139 -4.71 16.77 2.68
CA ILE A 139 -4.33 15.87 1.58
C ILE A 139 -2.83 15.55 1.74
N LEU A 140 -2.47 14.28 1.57
CA LEU A 140 -1.08 13.84 1.51
C LEU A 140 -0.57 14.03 0.08
N GLY A 141 0.48 14.82 -0.07
CA GLY A 141 1.06 15.22 -1.37
C GLY A 141 0.40 16.46 -1.94
#